data_AF-A0A7X6GC47-F1
#
_entry.id   AF-A0A7X6GC47-F1
#
_cell.length_a   1.000
_cell.length_b   1.000
_cell.length_c   1.000
_cell.angle_alpha   90.00
_cell.angle_beta   90.00
_cell.angle_gamma   90.00
#
_symmetry.space_group_name_H-M   'P 1'
#
loop_
_entity.id
_entity.type
_entity.pdbx_description
1 polymer ?
#
loop_
_entity_poly.entity_id
_entity_poly.type
_entity_poly.pdbx_seq_one_letter_code
_entity_poly.pdbx_strand_id
1 'polypeptide(L)'
;MASPFHECSIKRFEAMISPYPKLAKFWHFNGSLSELTLIDDYKVYMNQNERLLFRFFKAVWTQDEKDIAAFNYIEAAYMFEERERKLVLNFLAAPFLP
;
A
#
# COMPACT_ATOMS: atom_id res chain seq x y z
N MET A 1 -0.46 -22.68 10.73
CA MET A 1 0.77 -22.49 9.94
C MET A 1 0.37 -21.75 8.68
N ALA A 2 0.92 -20.56 8.44
CA ALA A 2 0.66 -19.84 7.19
C ALA A 2 1.30 -20.61 6.03
N SER A 3 0.68 -20.55 4.84
CA SER A 3 1.24 -21.16 3.64
C SER A 3 2.57 -20.47 3.27
N PRO A 4 3.61 -21.19 2.80
CA PRO A 4 4.87 -20.58 2.33
C PRO A 4 4.66 -19.48 1.28
N PHE A 5 3.59 -19.58 0.49
CA PHE A 5 3.22 -18.57 -0.51
C PHE A 5 2.79 -17.24 0.13
N HIS A 6 2.05 -17.29 1.24
CA HIS A 6 1.59 -16.11 1.99
C HIS A 6 2.78 -15.39 2.66
N GLU A 7 3.71 -16.13 3.27
CA GLU A 7 4.93 -15.53 3.84
C GLU A 7 5.80 -14.84 2.78
N CYS A 8 5.84 -15.38 1.55
CA CYS A 8 6.58 -14.80 0.44
C CYS A 8 5.93 -13.50 -0.06
N SER A 9 4.59 -13.45 -0.07
CA SER A 9 3.83 -12.24 -0.45
C SER A 9 3.91 -11.11 0.58
N ILE A 10 3.85 -11.43 1.88
CA ILE A 10 4.06 -10.42 2.94
C ILE A 10 5.45 -9.80 2.83
N LYS A 11 6.50 -10.62 2.63
CA LYS A 11 7.87 -10.12 2.43
C LYS A 11 8.00 -9.23 1.20
N ARG A 12 7.28 -9.55 0.12
CA ARG A 12 7.21 -8.70 -1.08
C ARG A 12 6.57 -7.36 -0.78
N PHE A 13 5.48 -7.34 -0.03
CA PHE A 13 4.84 -6.09 0.40
C PHE A 13 5.74 -5.27 1.31
N GLU A 14 6.36 -5.92 2.31
CA GLU A 14 7.29 -5.27 3.22
C GLU A 14 8.44 -4.62 2.47
N ALA A 15 9.04 -5.32 1.50
CA ALA A 15 10.08 -4.76 0.64
C ALA A 15 9.56 -3.57 -0.19
N MET A 16 8.31 -3.65 -0.69
CA MET A 16 7.66 -2.61 -1.49
C MET A 16 7.44 -1.31 -0.69
N ILE A 17 7.01 -1.41 0.58
CA ILE A 17 6.71 -0.25 1.44
C ILE A 17 7.92 0.25 2.25
N SER A 18 8.93 -0.60 2.47
CA SER A 18 10.16 -0.29 3.23
C SER A 18 10.81 1.07 2.89
N PRO A 19 10.81 1.55 1.62
CA PRO A 19 11.45 2.82 1.32
C PRO A 19 10.63 4.05 1.75
N TYR A 20 9.42 3.85 2.28
CA TYR A 20 8.51 4.88 2.80
C TYR A 20 8.27 4.66 4.30
N PRO A 21 9.28 4.85 5.17
CA PRO A 21 9.22 4.47 6.58
C PRO A 21 8.09 5.14 7.37
N LYS A 22 7.71 6.37 7.00
CA LYS A 22 6.56 7.07 7.59
C LYS A 22 5.23 6.37 7.33
N LEU A 23 5.10 5.67 6.20
CA LEU A 23 3.91 4.92 5.83
C LEU A 23 4.00 3.48 6.35
N ALA A 24 5.17 2.85 6.25
CA ALA A 24 5.39 1.48 6.68
C ALA A 24 4.96 1.22 8.14
N LYS A 25 5.09 2.22 9.03
CA LYS A 25 4.66 2.13 10.44
C LYS A 25 3.18 1.80 10.65
N PHE A 26 2.33 1.98 9.64
CA PHE A 26 0.90 1.67 9.72
C PHE A 26 0.60 0.20 9.46
N TRP A 27 1.56 -0.56 8.92
CA TRP A 27 1.43 -1.99 8.66
C TRP A 27 2.12 -2.80 9.76
N HIS A 28 1.34 -3.64 10.43
CA HIS A 28 1.86 -4.64 11.36
C HIS A 28 1.86 -6.01 10.66
N PHE A 29 3.01 -6.43 10.14
CA PHE A 29 3.15 -7.70 9.39
C PHE A 29 2.97 -8.96 10.24
N ASN A 30 2.94 -8.79 11.57
CA ASN A 30 2.69 -9.80 12.58
C ASN A 30 1.37 -9.58 13.33
N GLY A 31 0.62 -8.53 12.98
CA GLY A 31 -0.64 -8.12 13.62
C GLY A 31 -1.87 -8.58 12.82
N SER A 32 -3.05 -8.36 13.40
CA SER A 32 -4.31 -8.65 12.68
C SER A 32 -4.60 -7.55 11.64
N LEU A 33 -5.14 -7.93 10.48
CA LEU A 33 -5.61 -7.00 9.43
C LEU A 33 -6.55 -5.88 9.93
N SER A 34 -7.16 -6.07 11.11
CA SER A 34 -8.14 -5.15 11.68
C SER A 34 -7.58 -3.78 12.11
N GLU A 35 -6.27 -3.65 12.32
CA GLU A 35 -5.68 -2.37 12.73
C GLU A 35 -5.54 -1.39 11.56
N LEU A 36 -5.26 -1.89 10.36
CA LEU A 36 -5.15 -1.08 9.14
C LEU A 36 -6.51 -0.57 8.63
N THR A 37 -7.56 -1.37 8.78
CA THR A 37 -8.92 -1.00 8.36
C THR A 37 -9.53 0.12 9.21
N LEU A 38 -8.99 0.36 10.41
CA LEU A 38 -9.40 1.45 11.31
C LEU A 38 -8.68 2.77 11.04
N ILE A 39 -7.63 2.77 10.20
CA ILE A 39 -6.90 3.99 9.85
C ILE A 39 -7.72 4.77 8.82
N ASP A 40 -8.43 5.76 9.34
CA ASP A 40 -9.03 6.84 8.56
C ASP A 40 -7.91 7.79 8.11
N ASP A 41 -7.62 7.81 6.80
CA ASP A 41 -6.54 8.62 6.21
C ASP A 41 -6.75 10.12 6.47
N TYR A 42 -7.97 10.59 6.72
CA TYR A 42 -8.26 11.99 7.08
C TYR A 42 -7.86 12.33 8.52
N LYS A 43 -7.76 11.35 9.42
CA LYS A 43 -7.35 11.56 10.81
C LYS A 43 -5.84 11.54 11.01
N VAL A 44 -5.10 11.03 10.03
CA VAL A 44 -3.65 10.97 10.06
C VAL A 44 -3.06 12.14 9.28
N TYR A 45 -2.11 12.85 9.90
CA TYR A 45 -1.36 13.89 9.20
C TYR A 45 -0.48 13.26 8.11
N MET A 46 -0.88 13.47 6.86
CA MET A 46 -0.17 13.08 5.64
C MET A 46 -0.26 14.24 4.66
N ASN A 47 0.84 14.54 3.96
CA ASN A 47 0.73 15.39 2.78
C ASN A 47 -0.02 14.65 1.66
N GLN A 48 -0.39 15.36 0.59
CA GLN A 48 -1.21 14.79 -0.49
C GLN A 48 -0.52 13.58 -1.17
N ASN A 49 0.79 13.64 -1.42
CA ASN A 49 1.54 12.54 -2.01
C ASN A 49 1.62 11.32 -1.07
N GLU A 50 1.90 11.56 0.22
CA GLU A 50 1.90 10.52 1.27
C GLU A 50 0.53 9.83 1.36
N ARG A 51 -0.57 10.59 1.29
CA ARG A 51 -1.93 10.07 1.30
C ARG A 51 -2.23 9.20 0.06
N LEU A 52 -1.79 9.63 -1.10
CA LEU A 52 -2.00 8.88 -2.34
C LEU A 52 -1.22 7.56 -2.35
N LEU A 53 0.03 7.57 -1.88
CA LEU A 53 0.82 6.36 -1.64
C LEU A 53 0.18 5.47 -0.58
N PHE A 54 -0.32 6.04 0.52
CA PHE A 54 -1.01 5.27 1.55
C PHE A 54 -2.22 4.52 0.98
N ARG A 55 -3.06 5.20 0.19
CA ARG A 55 -4.22 4.57 -0.47
C ARG A 55 -3.81 3.46 -1.44
N PHE A 56 -2.74 3.66 -2.20
CA PHE A 56 -2.17 2.59 -3.04
C PHE A 56 -1.78 1.37 -2.20
N PHE A 57 -0.97 1.55 -1.16
CA PHE A 57 -0.53 0.45 -0.30
C PHE A 57 -1.70 -0.23 0.42
N LYS A 58 -2.71 0.55 0.83
CA LYS A 58 -3.92 0.02 1.46
C LYS A 58 -4.70 -0.85 0.47
N ALA A 59 -4.92 -0.37 -0.76
CA ALA A 59 -5.58 -1.15 -1.81
C ALA A 59 -4.84 -2.46 -2.12
N VAL A 60 -3.50 -2.43 -2.20
CA VAL A 60 -2.68 -3.63 -2.40
C VAL A 60 -2.81 -4.60 -1.23
N TRP A 61 -2.87 -4.10 0.00
CA TRP A 61 -2.93 -4.93 1.20
C TRP A 61 -4.31 -5.52 1.47
N THR A 62 -5.38 -4.72 1.39
CA THR A 62 -6.73 -5.15 1.77
C THR A 62 -7.46 -5.84 0.64
N GLN A 63 -7.14 -5.50 -0.62
CA GLN A 63 -7.89 -5.91 -1.81
C GLN A 63 -9.39 -5.57 -1.73
N ASP A 64 -9.77 -4.63 -0.87
CA ASP A 64 -11.15 -4.19 -0.73
C ASP A 64 -11.50 -3.25 -1.90
N GLU A 65 -12.66 -3.47 -2.52
CA GLU A 65 -13.12 -2.68 -3.67
C GLU A 65 -13.16 -1.18 -3.37
N LYS A 66 -13.49 -0.78 -2.13
CA LYS A 66 -13.55 0.64 -1.74
C LYS A 66 -12.15 1.23 -1.62
N ASP A 67 -11.20 0.47 -1.10
CA ASP A 67 -9.80 0.92 -1.00
C ASP A 67 -9.16 1.02 -2.38
N ILE A 68 -9.44 0.06 -3.28
CA ILE A 68 -9.02 0.12 -4.69
C ILE A 68 -9.62 1.35 -5.38
N ALA A 69 -10.93 1.60 -5.20
CA ALA A 69 -11.61 2.75 -5.78
C ALA A 69 -11.12 4.09 -5.20
N ALA A 70 -10.63 4.10 -3.96
CA ALA A 70 -10.07 5.30 -3.33
C ALA A 70 -8.70 5.70 -3.89
N PHE A 71 -7.98 4.79 -4.55
CA PHE A 71 -6.71 5.09 -5.22
C PHE A 71 -6.94 5.73 -6.60
N ASN A 72 -6.64 7.02 -6.71
CA ASN A 72 -6.83 7.78 -7.94
C ASN A 72 -5.60 7.69 -8.86
N TYR A 73 -5.69 6.82 -9.87
CA TYR A 73 -4.62 6.61 -10.85
C TYR A 73 -4.27 7.87 -11.67
N ILE A 74 -5.24 8.74 -11.93
CA ILE A 74 -5.01 9.98 -12.69
C ILE A 74 -4.19 10.94 -11.82
N GLU A 75 -4.61 11.15 -10.58
CA GLU A 75 -3.86 11.98 -9.61
C GLU A 75 -2.44 11.43 -9.41
N ALA A 76 -2.29 10.11 -9.33
CA ALA A 76 -0.98 9.46 -9.20
C ALA A 76 -0.09 9.75 -10.41
N ALA A 77 -0.64 9.69 -11.63
CA ALA A 77 0.13 10.01 -12.84
C ALA A 77 0.67 11.44 -12.87
N TYR A 78 -0.06 12.40 -12.29
CA TYR A 78 0.34 13.80 -12.22
C TYR A 78 1.27 14.11 -11.04
N MET A 79 1.02 13.53 -9.87
CA MET A 79 1.73 13.89 -8.63
C MET A 79 2.98 13.07 -8.35
N PHE A 80 3.03 11.81 -8.81
CA PHE A 80 4.13 10.93 -8.50
C PHE A 80 5.39 11.30 -9.28
N GLU A 81 6.53 11.28 -8.58
CA GLU A 81 7.83 11.36 -9.23
C GLU A 81 8.12 10.05 -9.98
N GLU A 82 9.26 9.98 -10.66
CA GLU A 82 9.61 8.80 -11.46
C GLU A 82 9.64 7.51 -10.61
N ARG A 83 10.07 7.61 -9.35
CA ARG A 83 10.18 6.48 -8.44
C ARG A 83 8.82 5.85 -8.12
N GLU A 84 7.85 6.66 -7.70
CA GLU A 84 6.51 6.20 -7.31
C GLU A 84 5.72 5.74 -8.55
N ARG A 85 5.94 6.35 -9.73
CA ARG A 85 5.37 5.86 -10.99
C ARG A 85 5.90 4.47 -11.34
N LYS A 86 7.22 4.25 -11.23
CA LYS A 86 7.83 2.92 -11.43
C LYS A 86 7.30 1.89 -10.43
N LEU A 87 7.08 2.29 -9.17
CA LEU A 87 6.48 1.44 -8.14
C LEU A 87 5.10 0.92 -8.59
N VAL A 88 4.20 1.82 -8.98
CA VAL A 88 2.85 1.46 -9.44
C VAL A 88 2.90 0.60 -10.70
N LEU A 89 3.73 0.97 -11.69
CA LEU A 89 3.87 0.21 -12.93
C LEU A 89 4.40 -1.21 -12.69
N ASN A 90 5.41 -1.37 -11.83
CA ASN A 90 5.95 -2.67 -11.48
C ASN A 90 4.89 -3.55 -10.79
N PHE A 91 4.07 -2.97 -9.92
CA PHE A 91 2.95 -3.69 -9.32
C PHE A 91 1.91 -4.11 -10.38
N LEU A 92 1.51 -3.22 -11.28
CA LEU A 92 0.53 -3.54 -12.33
C LEU A 92 1.05 -4.60 -13.33
N ALA A 93 2.36 -4.63 -13.59
CA ALA A 93 2.99 -5.63 -14.45
C ALA A 93 3.07 -7.02 -13.80
N ALA A 94 3.15 -7.07 -12.47
CA ALA A 94 3.26 -8.32 -11.71
C ALA A 94 2.52 -8.20 -10.36
N PRO A 95 1.17 -8.16 -10.36
CA PRO A 95 0.40 -7.96 -9.15
C PRO A 95 0.57 -9.15 -8.21
N PHE A 96 0.51 -8.88 -6.91
CA PHE A 96 0.59 -9.90 -5.87
C PHE A 96 -0.36 -9.57 -4.73
N LEU A 97 -0.68 -10.59 -3.93
CA LEU A 97 -1.60 -10.53 -2.81
C LEU A 97 -0.84 -10.85 -1.52
N PRO A 98 -0.62 -9.86 -0.64
CA PRO A 98 0.01 -10.05 0.67
C PRO A 98 -0.70 -11.09 1.53
#